data_AF-A0A0A9EJ88-F1
#
_entry.id   AF-A0A0A9EJ88-F1
#
_cell.length_a   1.000
_cell.length_b   1.000
_cell.length_c   1.000
_cell.angle_alpha   90.00
_cell.angle_beta   90.00
_cell.angle_gamma   90.00
#
_symmetry.space_group_name_H-M   'P 1'
#
loop_
_entity.id
_entity.type
_entity.pdbx_description
1 polymer ?
#
loop_
_entity_poly.entity_id
_entity_poly.type
_entity_poly.pdbx_seq_one_letter_code
_entity_poly.pdbx_strand_id
1 'polypeptide(L)'
;MTLNSHVFFAILTTLIVMPTTWLRDLSCLSYLSAGGVIASILVVICLFWVGVVDHVGFDNEGTALNLPGIPIAIGLYGYCYSGHGVFPNIYSSLKNRNQFPSILFTCIGLSTILFAGAAVMGYKMFGEATESQFTLNLPENLVVSKVAVWTTVANPITKYALTITPLAMSLEELLPPNQQKYSNIIMLRSALVVSTLIIALSVPFFGLVMALIGSLLSMLVTYILPCACFLAILKRKVTWYQILACSFIIVVGVCCACVGTYSSLSRIIQNYT
;
A
#
# COMPACT_ATOMS: atom_id res chain seq x y z
N MET A 1 19.46 13.15 18.28
CA MET A 1 18.16 12.45 18.30
C MET A 1 17.78 12.20 19.75
N THR A 2 16.89 13.00 20.31
CA THR A 2 16.22 12.64 21.57
C THR A 2 15.28 11.47 21.28
N LEU A 3 15.38 10.38 22.05
CA LEU A 3 14.55 9.20 21.86
C LEU A 3 13.11 9.50 22.32
N ASN A 4 12.31 10.11 21.44
CA ASN A 4 10.87 10.28 21.65
C ASN A 4 10.14 8.96 21.35
N SER A 5 8.96 8.76 21.93
CA SER A 5 8.11 7.56 21.77
C SER A 5 7.95 7.15 20.30
N HIS A 6 7.71 8.11 19.39
CA HIS A 6 7.60 7.84 17.95
C HIS A 6 8.84 7.19 17.35
N VAL A 7 10.03 7.71 17.70
CA VAL A 7 11.31 7.18 17.20
C VAL A 7 11.57 5.79 17.81
N PHE A 8 11.26 5.63 19.10
CA PHE A 8 11.38 4.35 19.80
C PHE A 8 10.50 3.27 19.15
N PHE A 9 9.21 3.54 18.93
CA PHE A 9 8.30 2.60 18.29
C PHE A 9 8.70 2.28 16.84
N ALA A 10 9.15 3.27 16.06
CA ALA A 10 9.63 3.03 14.70
C ALA A 10 10.85 2.10 14.66
N ILE A 11 11.82 2.29 15.56
CA ILE A 11 12.99 1.41 15.70
C ILE A 11 12.55 0.02 16.16
N LEU A 12 11.67 -0.07 17.17
CA LEU A 12 11.18 -1.34 17.70
C LEU A 12 10.45 -2.16 16.63
N THR A 13 9.51 -1.56 15.90
CA THR A 13 8.81 -2.22 14.80
C THR A 13 9.79 -2.66 13.71
N THR A 14 10.79 -1.84 13.40
CA THR A 14 11.84 -2.21 12.43
C THR A 14 12.60 -3.46 12.87
N LEU A 15 12.99 -3.55 14.15
CA LEU A 15 13.69 -4.71 14.70
C LEU A 15 12.81 -5.97 14.70
N ILE A 16 11.51 -5.83 14.93
CA ILE A 16 10.55 -6.95 14.89
C ILE A 16 10.34 -7.46 13.46
N VAL A 17 10.24 -6.55 12.50
CA VAL A 17 9.95 -6.87 11.09
C VAL A 17 11.21 -7.36 10.36
N MET A 18 12.40 -6.87 10.70
CA MET A 18 13.64 -7.19 9.99
C MET A 18 13.90 -8.70 9.81
N PRO A 19 13.76 -9.56 10.84
CA PRO A 19 13.96 -11.01 10.69
C PRO A 19 13.02 -11.64 9.67
N THR A 20 11.79 -11.13 9.54
CA THR A 20 10.81 -11.65 8.57
C THR A 20 11.29 -11.50 7.13
N THR A 21 12.13 -10.49 6.86
CA THR A 21 12.68 -10.25 5.52
C THR A 21 13.78 -11.24 5.14
N TRP A 22 14.39 -11.94 6.10
CA TRP A 22 15.42 -12.95 5.83
C TRP A 22 14.83 -14.27 5.35
N LEU A 23 13.51 -14.46 5.51
CA LEU A 23 12.78 -15.60 4.97
C LEU A 23 12.75 -15.50 3.44
N ARG A 24 13.32 -16.52 2.78
CA ARG A 24 13.31 -16.64 1.31
C ARG A 24 12.18 -17.51 0.77
N ASP A 25 11.61 -18.38 1.61
CA ASP A 25 10.55 -19.29 1.19
C ASP A 25 9.20 -18.56 1.13
N LEU A 26 8.71 -18.35 -0.09
CA LEU A 26 7.40 -17.76 -0.36
C LEU A 26 6.25 -18.58 0.24
N SER A 27 6.44 -19.88 0.47
CA SER A 27 5.44 -20.75 1.11
C SER A 27 5.23 -20.37 2.57
N CYS A 28 6.31 -20.19 3.33
CA CYS A 28 6.24 -19.72 4.72
C CYS A 28 5.63 -18.31 4.80
N LEU A 29 6.05 -17.43 3.88
CA LEU A 29 5.50 -16.08 3.78
C LEU A 29 4.01 -16.09 3.39
N SER A 30 3.52 -17.08 2.64
CA SER A 30 2.10 -17.20 2.28
C SER A 30 1.20 -17.49 3.49
N TYR A 31 1.63 -18.34 4.42
CA TYR A 31 0.90 -18.61 5.66
C TYR A 31 0.84 -17.37 6.56
N LEU A 32 1.96 -16.65 6.68
CA LEU A 32 2.00 -15.36 7.37
C LEU A 32 1.07 -14.34 6.70
N SER A 33 1.05 -14.29 5.37
CA SER A 33 0.16 -13.43 4.58
C SER A 33 -1.31 -13.69 4.87
N ALA A 34 -1.72 -14.96 4.94
CA ALA A 34 -3.09 -15.35 5.21
C ALA A 34 -3.58 -14.77 6.56
N GLY A 35 -2.73 -14.81 7.58
CA GLY A 35 -2.99 -14.13 8.86
C GLY A 35 -3.16 -12.62 8.71
N GLY A 36 -2.33 -11.97 7.88
CA GLY A 36 -2.44 -10.54 7.57
C GLY A 36 -3.74 -10.15 6.84
N VAL A 37 -4.27 -11.03 5.97
CA VAL A 37 -5.58 -10.82 5.34
C VAL A 37 -6.69 -10.86 6.38
N ILE A 38 -6.70 -11.88 7.25
CA ILE A 38 -7.67 -12.00 8.35
C ILE A 38 -7.59 -10.78 9.27
N ALA A 39 -6.38 -10.33 9.64
CA ALA A 39 -6.16 -9.14 10.44
C ALA A 39 -6.74 -7.88 9.77
N SER A 40 -6.59 -7.75 8.44
CA SER A 40 -7.13 -6.61 7.68
C SER A 40 -8.67 -6.64 7.65
N ILE A 41 -9.27 -7.82 7.50
CA ILE A 41 -10.73 -7.98 7.56
C ILE A 41 -11.24 -7.65 8.97
N LEU A 42 -10.55 -8.13 10.01
CA LEU A 42 -10.90 -7.85 11.41
C LEU A 42 -10.92 -6.34 11.70
N VAL A 43 -9.92 -5.59 11.22
CA VAL A 43 -9.87 -4.12 11.39
C VAL A 43 -11.08 -3.43 10.77
N VAL A 44 -11.53 -3.88 9.59
CA VAL A 44 -12.76 -3.36 8.96
C VAL A 44 -14.00 -3.78 9.78
N ILE A 45 -14.08 -5.03 10.25
CA ILE A 45 -15.19 -5.48 11.11
C ILE A 45 -15.27 -4.62 12.38
N CYS A 46 -14.14 -4.31 13.02
CA CYS A 46 -14.11 -3.44 14.20
C CYS A 46 -14.65 -2.04 13.90
N LEU A 47 -14.30 -1.46 12.74
CA LEU A 47 -14.85 -0.17 12.32
C LEU A 47 -16.38 -0.23 12.19
N PHE A 48 -16.90 -1.26 11.52
CA PHE A 48 -18.34 -1.45 11.37
C PHE A 48 -19.03 -1.71 12.71
N TRP A 49 -18.40 -2.43 13.62
CA TRP A 49 -18.94 -2.68 14.96
C TRP A 49 -19.06 -1.38 15.74
N VAL A 50 -17.97 -0.61 15.83
CA VAL A 50 -17.95 0.67 16.57
C VAL A 50 -18.95 1.67 15.97
N GLY A 51 -19.11 1.68 14.66
CA GLY A 51 -20.16 2.46 14.01
C GLY A 51 -21.56 1.92 14.34
N VAL A 52 -21.90 0.74 13.83
CA VAL A 52 -23.29 0.25 13.79
C VAL A 52 -23.83 -0.16 15.16
N VAL A 53 -22.99 -0.76 16.02
CA VAL A 53 -23.41 -1.32 17.31
C VAL A 53 -23.22 -0.31 18.44
N ASP A 54 -22.05 0.32 18.50
CA ASP A 54 -21.75 1.30 19.56
C ASP A 54 -22.23 2.73 19.20
N HIS A 55 -22.82 2.92 18.02
CA HIS A 55 -23.42 4.17 17.52
C HIS A 55 -22.47 5.38 17.53
N VAL A 56 -21.18 5.16 17.29
CA VAL A 56 -20.17 6.22 17.33
C VAL A 56 -20.12 7.00 16.02
N GLY A 57 -20.23 8.33 16.10
CA GLY A 57 -19.76 9.25 15.05
C GLY A 57 -20.77 9.66 13.97
N PHE A 58 -22.02 9.20 14.00
CA PHE A 58 -23.01 9.51 12.95
C PHE A 58 -23.59 10.93 12.99
N ASP A 59 -23.14 11.77 13.91
CA ASP A 59 -23.64 13.14 14.10
C ASP A 59 -22.99 14.16 13.14
N ASN A 60 -22.03 13.74 12.31
CA ASN A 60 -21.30 14.63 11.40
C ASN A 60 -22.03 14.84 10.06
N GLU A 61 -22.41 16.08 9.76
CA GLU A 61 -22.79 16.50 8.41
C GLU A 61 -21.52 16.61 7.54
N GLY A 62 -21.14 15.51 6.88
CA GLY A 62 -20.01 15.49 5.95
C GLY A 62 -20.28 16.26 4.65
N THR A 63 -19.21 16.70 3.97
CA THR A 63 -19.31 17.31 2.64
C THR A 63 -19.38 16.24 1.55
N ALA A 64 -20.42 16.24 0.73
CA ALA A 64 -20.57 15.23 -0.33
C ALA A 64 -19.44 15.28 -1.39
N LEU A 65 -18.85 16.45 -1.64
CA LEU A 65 -17.80 16.63 -2.65
C LEU A 65 -16.79 17.70 -2.23
N ASN A 66 -15.53 17.29 -2.08
CA ASN A 66 -14.40 18.19 -1.83
C ASN A 66 -13.46 18.23 -3.05
N LEU A 67 -13.68 19.20 -3.94
CA LEU A 67 -12.90 19.37 -5.18
C LEU A 67 -11.39 19.55 -4.92
N PRO A 68 -10.94 20.39 -3.97
CA PRO A 68 -9.52 20.49 -3.61
C PRO A 68 -8.86 19.19 -3.12
N GLY A 69 -9.65 18.23 -2.61
CA GLY A 69 -9.17 16.93 -2.14
C GLY A 69 -8.95 15.89 -3.24
N ILE A 70 -9.54 16.07 -4.42
CA ILE A 70 -9.51 15.09 -5.53
C ILE A 70 -8.09 14.68 -5.92
N PRO A 71 -7.11 15.59 -6.10
CA PRO A 71 -5.73 15.20 -6.43
C PRO A 71 -5.10 14.23 -5.43
N ILE A 72 -5.32 14.45 -4.12
CA ILE A 72 -4.81 13.57 -3.06
C ILE A 72 -5.56 12.24 -3.07
N ALA A 73 -6.89 12.27 -3.25
CA ALA A 73 -7.71 11.07 -3.35
C ALA A 73 -7.31 10.17 -4.52
N ILE A 74 -6.99 10.74 -5.69
CA ILE A 74 -6.46 10.00 -6.85
C ILE A 74 -5.16 9.28 -6.48
N GLY A 75 -4.26 9.96 -5.76
CA GLY A 75 -3.03 9.36 -5.28
C GLY A 75 -3.28 8.20 -4.31
N LEU A 76 -4.14 8.39 -3.32
CA LEU A 76 -4.51 7.35 -2.35
C LEU A 76 -5.16 6.15 -3.04
N TYR A 77 -6.06 6.38 -4.00
CA TYR A 77 -6.67 5.32 -4.80
C TYR A 77 -5.62 4.56 -5.61
N GLY A 78 -4.70 5.27 -6.27
CA GLY A 78 -3.58 4.67 -6.99
C GLY A 78 -2.68 3.82 -6.08
N TYR A 79 -2.50 4.24 -4.82
CA TYR A 79 -1.76 3.46 -3.82
C TYR A 79 -2.50 2.19 -3.41
N CYS A 80 -3.82 2.27 -3.16
CA CYS A 80 -4.66 1.13 -2.76
C CYS A 80 -4.61 -0.05 -3.75
N TYR A 81 -4.49 0.25 -5.05
CA TYR A 81 -4.38 -0.76 -6.12
C TYR A 81 -2.95 -0.94 -6.64
N SER A 82 -1.94 -0.48 -5.89
CA SER A 82 -0.55 -0.81 -6.16
C SER A 82 -0.24 -2.25 -5.70
N GLY A 83 0.78 -2.86 -6.29
CA GLY A 83 1.15 -4.26 -5.99
C GLY A 83 1.61 -5.06 -7.22
N HIS A 84 1.54 -4.48 -8.41
CA HIS A 84 1.92 -5.14 -9.66
C HIS A 84 3.35 -5.71 -9.66
N GLY A 85 4.27 -5.13 -8.88
CA GLY A 85 5.64 -5.62 -8.73
C GLY A 85 5.76 -7.02 -8.09
N VAL A 86 4.78 -7.46 -7.29
CA VAL A 86 4.77 -8.82 -6.72
C VAL A 86 4.15 -9.86 -7.66
N PHE A 87 3.42 -9.43 -8.69
CA PHE A 87 2.66 -10.34 -9.57
C PHE A 87 3.52 -11.38 -10.29
N PRO A 88 4.71 -11.05 -10.84
CA PRO A 88 5.55 -12.07 -11.47
C PRO A 88 5.99 -13.17 -10.49
N ASN A 89 6.32 -12.79 -9.24
CA ASN A 89 6.69 -13.74 -8.19
C ASN A 89 5.52 -14.62 -7.77
N ILE A 90 4.31 -14.04 -7.63
CA ILE A 90 3.09 -14.81 -7.37
C ILE A 90 2.82 -15.78 -8.52
N TYR A 91 2.90 -15.30 -9.77
CA TYR A 91 2.67 -16.12 -10.96
C TYR A 91 3.66 -17.28 -11.06
N SER A 92 4.95 -17.04 -10.80
CA SER A 92 5.97 -18.08 -10.86
C SER A 92 5.82 -19.10 -9.73
N SER A 93 5.31 -18.70 -8.55
CA SER A 93 5.09 -19.58 -7.40
C SER A 93 3.79 -20.40 -7.46
N LEU A 94 2.86 -20.11 -8.39
CA LEU A 94 1.61 -20.85 -8.51
C LEU A 94 1.85 -22.29 -9.00
N LYS A 95 1.26 -23.26 -8.28
CA LYS A 95 1.21 -24.67 -8.73
C LYS A 95 0.51 -24.81 -10.08
N ASN A 96 -0.55 -24.05 -10.32
CA ASN A 96 -1.26 -23.99 -11.59
C ASN A 96 -1.40 -22.54 -12.08
N ARG A 97 -0.58 -22.16 -13.06
CA ARG A 97 -0.51 -20.79 -13.61
C ARG A 97 -1.79 -20.35 -14.31
N ASN A 98 -2.61 -21.27 -14.80
CA ASN A 98 -3.89 -20.95 -15.47
C ASN A 98 -4.91 -20.33 -14.50
N GLN A 99 -4.71 -20.46 -13.19
CA GLN A 99 -5.58 -19.87 -12.17
C GLN A 99 -5.26 -18.40 -11.90
N PHE A 100 -4.11 -17.89 -12.37
CA PHE A 100 -3.66 -16.54 -12.07
C PHE A 100 -4.69 -15.43 -12.38
N PRO A 101 -5.39 -15.43 -13.53
CA PRO A 101 -6.42 -14.43 -13.79
C PRO A 101 -7.57 -14.47 -12.77
N SER A 102 -8.05 -15.68 -12.41
CA SER A 102 -9.13 -15.85 -11.43
C SER A 102 -8.71 -15.35 -10.04
N ILE A 103 -7.48 -15.67 -9.62
CA ILE A 103 -6.90 -15.19 -8.37
C ILE A 103 -6.83 -13.65 -8.37
N LEU A 104 -6.38 -13.06 -9.47
CA LEU A 104 -6.26 -11.61 -9.62
C LEU A 104 -7.62 -10.90 -9.51
N PHE A 105 -8.64 -11.36 -10.23
CA PHE A 105 -9.98 -10.76 -10.14
C PHE A 105 -10.60 -10.94 -8.75
N THR A 106 -10.39 -12.10 -8.12
CA THR A 106 -10.89 -12.36 -6.78
C THR A 106 -10.24 -11.43 -5.74
N CYS A 107 -8.92 -11.27 -5.78
CA CYS A 107 -8.23 -10.42 -4.80
C CYS A 107 -8.56 -8.93 -5.01
N ILE A 108 -8.60 -8.44 -6.25
CA ILE A 108 -8.99 -7.06 -6.55
C ILE A 108 -10.44 -6.81 -6.11
N GLY A 109 -11.36 -7.74 -6.39
CA GLY A 109 -12.76 -7.62 -5.98
C GLY A 109 -12.92 -7.55 -4.47
N LEU A 110 -12.27 -8.46 -3.74
CA LEU A 110 -12.30 -8.47 -2.26
C LEU A 110 -11.68 -7.18 -1.68
N SER A 111 -10.53 -6.75 -2.18
CA SER A 111 -9.90 -5.50 -1.76
C SER A 111 -10.80 -4.29 -2.01
N THR A 112 -11.46 -4.24 -3.17
CA THR A 112 -12.38 -3.15 -3.52
C THR A 112 -13.54 -3.06 -2.52
N ILE A 113 -14.14 -4.20 -2.16
CA ILE A 113 -15.24 -4.26 -1.19
C ILE A 113 -14.77 -3.76 0.18
N LEU A 114 -13.61 -4.22 0.64
CA LEU A 114 -13.06 -3.82 1.94
C LEU A 114 -12.72 -2.33 1.98
N PHE A 115 -12.07 -1.80 0.94
CA PHE A 115 -11.72 -0.39 0.85
C PHE A 115 -12.96 0.50 0.76
N ALA A 116 -13.91 0.15 -0.10
CA ALA A 116 -15.16 0.91 -0.24
C ALA A 116 -15.98 0.89 1.05
N GLY A 117 -16.11 -0.29 1.68
CA GLY A 117 -16.81 -0.43 2.97
C GLY A 117 -16.17 0.42 4.06
N ALA A 118 -14.84 0.34 4.21
CA ALA A 118 -14.12 1.14 5.21
C ALA A 118 -14.19 2.65 4.92
N ALA A 119 -14.09 3.06 3.65
CA ALA A 119 -14.17 4.47 3.26
C ALA A 119 -15.57 5.05 3.53
N VAL A 120 -16.63 4.33 3.13
CA VAL A 120 -18.01 4.77 3.35
C VAL A 120 -18.34 4.83 4.84
N MET A 121 -17.99 3.78 5.60
CA MET A 121 -18.26 3.74 7.04
C MET A 121 -17.44 4.80 7.79
N GLY A 122 -16.13 4.86 7.55
CA GLY A 122 -15.24 5.82 8.19
C GLY A 122 -15.66 7.27 7.93
N TYR A 123 -15.98 7.62 6.69
CA TYR A 123 -16.42 8.98 6.38
C TYR A 123 -17.80 9.30 6.98
N LYS A 124 -18.73 8.33 7.05
CA LYS A 124 -20.00 8.52 7.75
C LYS A 124 -19.84 8.75 9.25
N MET A 125 -18.86 8.11 9.88
CA MET A 125 -18.60 8.22 11.32
C MET A 125 -17.77 9.46 11.69
N PHE A 126 -16.90 9.95 10.80
CA PHE A 126 -15.94 10.99 11.19
C PHE A 126 -16.00 12.24 10.30
N GLY A 127 -16.66 12.17 9.15
CA GLY A 127 -16.80 13.30 8.22
C GLY A 127 -15.44 13.94 7.88
N GLU A 128 -15.40 15.27 7.90
CA GLU A 128 -14.17 16.04 7.67
C GLU A 128 -13.11 15.87 8.77
N ALA A 129 -13.47 15.34 9.96
CA ALA A 129 -12.53 15.05 11.03
C ALA A 129 -11.80 13.72 10.85
N THR A 130 -12.02 13.01 9.72
CA THR A 130 -11.32 11.76 9.42
C THR A 130 -9.81 11.99 9.33
N GLU A 131 -9.06 11.32 10.20
CA GLU A 131 -7.61 11.33 10.19
C GLU A 131 -7.05 10.46 9.06
N SER A 132 -5.74 10.56 8.82
CA SER A 132 -5.06 9.74 7.80
C SER A 132 -5.23 8.23 7.98
N GLN A 133 -5.59 7.80 9.19
CA GLN A 133 -6.01 6.44 9.53
C GLN A 133 -7.24 6.55 10.43
N PHE A 134 -8.34 5.90 10.06
CA PHE A 134 -9.58 5.95 10.85
C PHE A 134 -9.39 5.39 12.27
N THR A 135 -8.39 4.54 12.49
CA THR A 135 -8.07 3.97 13.80
C THR A 135 -7.65 5.04 14.82
N LEU A 136 -7.15 6.18 14.35
CA LEU A 136 -6.83 7.34 15.19
C LEU A 136 -8.09 8.10 15.64
N ASN A 137 -9.21 7.94 14.92
CA ASN A 137 -10.49 8.53 15.28
C ASN A 137 -11.32 7.64 16.23
N LEU A 138 -10.95 6.36 16.40
CA LEU A 138 -11.71 5.44 17.23
C LEU A 138 -11.60 5.79 18.72
N PRO A 139 -12.70 5.68 19.49
CA PRO A 139 -12.71 6.07 20.89
C PRO A 139 -11.90 5.09 21.75
N GLU A 140 -11.03 5.61 22.63
CA GLU A 140 -10.05 4.81 23.39
C GLU A 140 -10.65 3.91 24.49
N ASN A 141 -11.87 4.20 24.92
CA ASN A 141 -12.55 3.47 26.00
C ASN A 141 -13.12 2.12 25.55
N LEU A 142 -13.32 1.91 24.24
CA LEU A 142 -13.90 0.66 23.73
C LEU A 142 -12.83 -0.42 23.50
N VAL A 143 -13.12 -1.64 23.93
CA VAL A 143 -12.24 -2.80 23.69
C VAL A 143 -12.09 -3.05 22.19
N VAL A 144 -13.17 -2.89 21.42
CA VAL A 144 -13.17 -3.08 19.97
C VAL A 144 -12.22 -2.10 19.27
N SER A 145 -12.18 -0.84 19.71
CA SER A 145 -11.21 0.15 19.23
C SER A 145 -9.76 -0.28 19.51
N LYS A 146 -9.48 -0.76 20.72
CA LYS A 146 -8.15 -1.27 21.08
C LYS A 146 -7.73 -2.45 20.21
N VAL A 147 -8.66 -3.36 19.93
CA VAL A 147 -8.41 -4.49 19.00
C VAL A 147 -8.08 -3.97 17.60
N ALA A 148 -8.83 -3.00 17.07
CA ALA A 148 -8.57 -2.40 15.76
C ALA A 148 -7.18 -1.75 15.69
N VAL A 149 -6.83 -0.96 16.71
CA VAL A 149 -5.54 -0.26 16.79
C VAL A 149 -4.39 -1.25 16.87
N TRP A 150 -4.41 -2.20 17.80
CA TRP A 150 -3.32 -3.17 17.96
C TRP A 150 -3.20 -4.11 16.75
N THR A 151 -4.31 -4.49 16.13
CA THR A 151 -4.29 -5.29 14.90
C THR A 151 -3.64 -4.50 13.76
N THR A 152 -3.94 -3.21 13.64
CA THR A 152 -3.32 -2.32 12.64
C THR A 152 -1.81 -2.18 12.87
N VAL A 153 -1.37 -2.09 14.13
CA VAL A 153 0.06 -2.05 14.49
C VAL A 153 0.76 -3.38 14.15
N ALA A 154 0.10 -4.52 14.34
CA ALA A 154 0.67 -5.83 14.06
C ALA A 154 0.65 -6.22 12.57
N ASN A 155 -0.30 -5.70 11.80
CA ASN A 155 -0.53 -6.10 10.40
C ASN A 155 0.73 -5.99 9.49
N PRO A 156 1.55 -4.90 9.57
CA PRO A 156 2.77 -4.78 8.78
C PRO A 156 3.76 -5.94 8.95
N ILE A 157 3.79 -6.59 10.12
CA ILE A 157 4.70 -7.72 10.41
C ILE A 157 4.49 -8.86 9.40
N THR A 158 3.24 -9.07 8.97
CA THR A 158 2.88 -10.13 8.03
C THR A 158 3.04 -9.74 6.56
N LYS A 159 3.06 -8.43 6.25
CA LYS A 159 3.02 -7.91 4.87
C LYS A 159 4.36 -7.37 4.38
N TYR A 160 5.19 -6.87 5.29
CA TYR A 160 6.41 -6.17 4.93
C TYR A 160 7.39 -7.07 4.17
N ALA A 161 7.65 -8.28 4.68
CA ALA A 161 8.54 -9.24 4.03
C ALA A 161 8.10 -9.59 2.60
N LEU A 162 6.79 -9.81 2.40
CA LEU A 162 6.23 -10.08 1.07
C LEU A 162 6.42 -8.91 0.10
N THR A 163 6.26 -7.68 0.61
CA THR A 163 6.35 -6.46 -0.20
C THR A 163 7.80 -6.15 -0.60
N ILE A 164 8.76 -6.38 0.29
CA ILE A 164 10.18 -6.10 0.02
C ILE A 164 10.86 -7.23 -0.77
N THR A 165 10.31 -8.44 -0.76
CA THR A 165 10.92 -9.62 -1.39
C THR A 165 11.20 -9.46 -2.90
N PRO A 166 10.27 -8.98 -3.75
CA PRO A 166 10.57 -8.78 -5.17
C PRO A 166 11.72 -7.81 -5.39
N LEU A 167 11.73 -6.69 -4.64
CA LEU A 167 12.79 -5.70 -4.72
C LEU A 167 14.13 -6.30 -4.30
N ALA A 168 14.14 -7.04 -3.19
CA ALA A 168 15.32 -7.72 -2.70
C ALA A 168 15.84 -8.74 -3.73
N MET A 169 14.98 -9.61 -4.28
CA MET A 169 15.36 -10.59 -5.30
C MET A 169 15.96 -9.93 -6.54
N SER A 170 15.34 -8.86 -7.05
CA SER A 170 15.90 -8.13 -8.21
C SER A 170 17.26 -7.50 -7.92
N LEU A 171 17.50 -6.98 -6.71
CA LEU A 171 18.80 -6.44 -6.32
C LEU A 171 19.84 -7.55 -6.06
N GLU A 172 19.41 -8.69 -5.53
CA GLU A 172 20.25 -9.88 -5.34
C GLU A 172 20.75 -10.44 -6.68
N GLU A 173 19.90 -10.45 -7.71
CA GLU A 173 20.26 -10.88 -9.07
C GLU A 173 21.29 -9.96 -9.74
N LEU A 174 21.32 -8.67 -9.38
CA LEU A 174 22.32 -7.72 -9.87
C LEU A 174 23.69 -7.88 -9.18
N LEU A 175 23.76 -8.63 -8.07
CA LEU A 175 25.04 -8.92 -7.42
C LEU A 175 25.89 -9.87 -8.27
N PRO A 176 27.21 -9.66 -8.34
CA PRO A 176 28.12 -10.62 -8.96
C PRO A 176 27.96 -12.02 -8.35
N PRO A 177 28.10 -13.12 -9.11
CA PRO A 177 27.92 -14.49 -8.60
C PRO A 177 28.75 -14.78 -7.34
N ASN A 178 29.98 -14.25 -7.27
CA ASN A 178 30.89 -14.40 -6.13
C ASN A 178 30.40 -13.69 -4.84
N GLN A 179 29.46 -12.76 -4.96
CA GLN A 179 28.88 -11.96 -3.88
C GLN A 179 27.48 -12.43 -3.48
N GLN A 180 26.90 -13.45 -4.13
CA GLN A 180 25.60 -14.04 -3.76
C GLN A 180 25.70 -15.00 -2.56
N LYS A 181 26.51 -14.63 -1.57
CA LYS A 181 26.65 -15.36 -0.29
C LYS A 181 25.51 -14.99 0.64
N TYR A 182 25.06 -15.95 1.45
CA TYR A 182 23.95 -15.76 2.40
C TYR A 182 24.11 -14.51 3.30
N SER A 183 25.32 -14.26 3.78
CA SER A 183 25.64 -13.05 4.58
C SER A 183 25.37 -11.74 3.83
N ASN A 184 25.77 -11.66 2.55
CA ASN A 184 25.58 -10.46 1.73
C ASN A 184 24.10 -10.22 1.42
N ILE A 185 23.32 -11.30 1.24
CA ILE A 185 21.87 -11.23 1.04
C ILE A 185 21.18 -10.69 2.30
N ILE A 186 21.53 -11.20 3.48
CA ILE A 186 21.01 -10.67 4.75
C ILE A 186 21.37 -9.20 4.90
N MET A 187 22.63 -8.84 4.63
CA MET A 187 23.09 -7.45 4.73
C MET A 187 22.31 -6.53 3.78
N LEU A 188 22.11 -6.94 2.52
CA LEU A 188 21.32 -6.20 1.54
C LEU A 188 19.87 -6.01 2.01
N ARG A 189 19.22 -7.09 2.46
CA ARG A 189 17.82 -7.02 2.94
C ARG A 189 17.70 -6.14 4.18
N SER A 190 18.60 -6.28 5.14
CA SER A 190 18.64 -5.42 6.32
C SER A 190 18.89 -3.95 5.95
N ALA A 191 19.75 -3.66 4.98
CA ALA A 191 19.96 -2.31 4.47
C ALA A 191 18.69 -1.73 3.82
N LEU A 192 17.94 -2.54 3.07
CA LEU A 192 16.63 -2.13 2.55
C LEU A 192 15.67 -1.78 3.69
N VAL A 193 15.57 -2.61 4.74
CA VAL A 193 14.71 -2.30 5.89
C VAL A 193 15.11 -0.99 6.57
N VAL A 194 16.41 -0.81 6.84
CA VAL A 194 16.93 0.42 7.46
C VAL A 194 16.65 1.65 6.58
N SER A 195 16.77 1.54 5.26
CA SER A 195 16.44 2.66 4.36
C SER A 195 14.96 3.06 4.44
N THR A 196 14.04 2.11 4.57
CA THR A 196 12.62 2.43 4.77
C THR A 196 12.36 3.10 6.12
N LEU A 197 13.08 2.72 7.18
CA LEU A 197 13.00 3.39 8.49
C LEU A 197 13.46 4.85 8.39
N ILE A 198 14.56 5.12 7.69
CA ILE A 198 15.06 6.49 7.49
C ILE A 198 14.01 7.34 6.78
N ILE A 199 13.38 6.81 5.73
CA ILE A 199 12.31 7.52 5.00
C ILE A 199 11.11 7.79 5.92
N ALA A 200 10.67 6.79 6.69
CA ALA A 200 9.53 6.91 7.61
C ALA A 200 9.77 7.96 8.71
N LEU A 201 11.00 8.05 9.24
CA LEU A 201 11.37 9.06 10.23
C LEU A 201 11.56 10.46 9.60
N SER A 202 11.95 10.52 8.33
CA SER A 202 12.17 11.78 7.64
C SER A 202 10.86 12.45 7.27
N VAL A 203 9.88 11.68 6.75
CA VAL A 203 8.58 12.17 6.25
C VAL A 203 7.40 11.50 6.98
N PRO A 204 7.01 11.98 8.18
CA PRO A 204 6.00 11.32 9.02
C PRO A 204 4.54 11.60 8.60
N PHE A 205 4.31 12.11 7.38
CA PHE A 205 2.97 12.41 6.86
C PHE A 205 2.37 11.21 6.12
N PHE A 206 1.89 10.22 6.87
CA PHE A 206 1.41 8.94 6.35
C PHE A 206 0.50 9.09 5.10
N GLY A 207 -0.59 9.83 5.21
CA GLY A 207 -1.54 10.01 4.10
C GLY A 207 -0.93 10.69 2.86
N LEU A 208 -0.09 11.71 3.05
CA LEU A 208 0.54 12.43 1.94
C LEU A 208 1.64 11.59 1.26
N VAL A 209 2.40 10.81 2.02
CA VAL A 209 3.40 9.88 1.47
C VAL A 209 2.71 8.78 0.65
N MET A 210 1.61 8.21 1.14
CA MET A 210 0.84 7.24 0.35
C MET A 210 0.26 7.86 -0.92
N ALA A 211 -0.29 9.08 -0.83
CA ALA A 211 -0.79 9.80 -1.99
C ALA A 211 0.32 10.09 -3.02
N LEU A 212 1.51 10.46 -2.58
CA LEU A 212 2.68 10.67 -3.44
C LEU A 212 3.14 9.38 -4.12
N ILE A 213 3.27 8.28 -3.37
CA ILE A 213 3.65 6.97 -3.92
C ILE A 213 2.62 6.49 -4.95
N GLY A 214 1.33 6.63 -4.64
CA GLY A 214 0.27 6.22 -5.55
C GLY A 214 0.16 7.09 -6.79
N SER A 215 0.26 8.42 -6.66
CA SER A 215 0.20 9.32 -7.81
C SER A 215 1.42 9.22 -8.70
N LEU A 216 2.64 9.07 -8.16
CA LEU A 216 3.86 8.99 -8.97
C LEU A 216 4.18 7.56 -9.40
N LEU A 217 4.48 6.69 -8.43
CA LEU A 217 5.04 5.37 -8.69
C LEU A 217 3.98 4.40 -9.21
N SER A 218 2.77 4.40 -8.62
CA SER A 218 1.71 3.51 -9.09
C SER A 218 1.22 3.93 -10.48
N MET A 219 1.01 5.22 -10.76
CA MET A 219 0.63 5.66 -12.11
C MET A 219 1.66 5.26 -13.16
N LEU A 220 2.96 5.38 -12.85
CA LEU A 220 4.03 4.97 -13.74
C LEU A 220 4.04 3.46 -13.99
N VAL A 221 4.09 2.65 -12.91
CA VAL A 221 4.32 1.20 -13.00
C VAL A 221 3.06 0.43 -13.39
N THR A 222 1.88 0.90 -12.99
CA THR A 222 0.61 0.18 -13.19
C THR A 222 -0.12 0.61 -14.45
N TYR A 223 -0.06 1.89 -14.82
CA TYR A 223 -0.87 2.42 -15.93
C TYR A 223 -0.02 2.74 -17.15
N ILE A 224 1.02 3.57 -16.99
CA ILE A 224 1.80 4.09 -18.12
C ILE A 224 2.70 3.00 -18.71
N LEU A 225 3.54 2.37 -17.89
CA LEU A 225 4.57 1.44 -18.35
C LEU A 225 3.96 0.19 -19.03
N PRO A 226 2.94 -0.50 -18.48
CA PRO A 226 2.38 -1.69 -19.12
C PRO A 226 1.75 -1.38 -20.47
N CYS A 227 1.03 -0.26 -20.60
CA CYS A 227 0.45 0.18 -21.86
C CYS A 227 1.53 0.53 -22.89
N ALA A 228 2.57 1.26 -22.48
CA ALA A 228 3.69 1.61 -23.35
C ALA A 228 4.44 0.36 -23.83
N CYS A 229 4.74 -0.58 -22.92
CA CYS A 229 5.37 -1.85 -23.24
C CYS A 229 4.50 -2.71 -24.17
N PHE A 230 3.19 -2.80 -23.92
CA PHE A 230 2.27 -3.55 -24.78
C PHE A 230 2.30 -3.03 -26.22
N LEU A 231 2.19 -1.71 -26.41
CA LEU A 231 2.28 -1.08 -27.73
C LEU A 231 3.66 -1.27 -28.38
N ALA A 232 4.74 -1.13 -27.60
CA ALA A 232 6.10 -1.28 -28.09
C ALA A 232 6.46 -2.72 -28.52
N ILE A 233 5.91 -3.72 -27.82
CA ILE A 233 6.16 -5.15 -28.10
C ILE A 233 5.32 -5.62 -29.29
N LEU A 234 4.01 -5.33 -29.31
CA LEU A 234 3.12 -5.87 -30.35
C LEU A 234 3.16 -5.06 -31.66
N LYS A 235 3.58 -3.78 -31.61
CA LYS A 235 3.73 -2.88 -32.77
C LYS A 235 2.55 -2.98 -33.75
N ARG A 236 2.76 -3.57 -34.94
CA ARG A 236 1.76 -3.67 -36.03
C ARG A 236 0.66 -4.72 -35.79
N LYS A 237 0.76 -5.55 -34.74
CA LYS A 237 -0.25 -6.56 -34.41
C LYS A 237 -1.38 -6.02 -33.51
N VAL A 238 -1.31 -4.74 -33.13
CA VAL A 238 -2.28 -4.11 -32.23
C VAL A 238 -3.45 -3.56 -33.03
N THR A 239 -4.67 -3.82 -32.56
CA THR A 239 -5.89 -3.24 -33.14
C THR A 239 -6.01 -1.75 -32.80
N TRP A 240 -6.68 -0.97 -33.63
CA TRP A 240 -6.84 0.47 -33.39
C TRP A 240 -7.55 0.79 -32.06
N TYR A 241 -8.51 -0.07 -31.65
CA TYR A 241 -9.18 0.04 -30.35
C TYR A 241 -8.20 -0.13 -29.17
N GLN A 242 -7.28 -1.09 -29.26
CA GLN A 242 -6.24 -1.28 -28.25
C GLN A 242 -5.25 -0.11 -28.20
N ILE A 243 -4.90 0.47 -29.35
CA ILE A 243 -4.07 1.68 -29.41
C ILE A 243 -4.77 2.83 -28.70
N LEU A 244 -6.05 3.06 -29.02
CA LEU A 244 -6.85 4.12 -28.41
C LEU A 244 -6.97 3.93 -26.89
N ALA A 245 -7.27 2.72 -26.43
CA ALA A 245 -7.40 2.40 -25.02
C ALA A 245 -6.07 2.60 -24.26
N CYS A 246 -4.96 2.06 -24.78
CA CYS A 246 -3.64 2.24 -24.16
C CYS A 246 -3.21 3.71 -24.16
N SER A 247 -3.44 4.44 -25.24
CA SER A 247 -3.13 5.87 -25.32
C SER A 247 -3.95 6.68 -24.30
N PHE A 248 -5.25 6.39 -24.17
CA PHE A 248 -6.11 7.01 -23.17
C PHE A 248 -5.61 6.75 -21.74
N ILE A 249 -5.29 5.49 -21.41
CA ILE A 249 -4.77 5.11 -20.08
C ILE A 249 -3.46 5.84 -19.78
N ILE A 250 -2.55 5.95 -20.75
CA ILE A 250 -1.28 6.67 -20.59
C ILE A 250 -1.54 8.16 -20.31
N VAL A 251 -2.41 8.82 -21.10
CA VAL A 251 -2.72 10.24 -20.91
C VAL A 251 -3.33 10.50 -19.54
N VAL A 252 -4.34 9.71 -19.15
CA VAL A 252 -4.96 9.82 -17.82
C VAL A 252 -3.92 9.57 -16.71
N GLY A 253 -3.08 8.54 -16.86
CA GLY A 253 -2.01 8.23 -15.91
C GLY A 253 -1.02 9.39 -15.75
N VAL A 254 -0.61 10.03 -16.85
CA VAL A 254 0.28 11.20 -16.83
C VAL A 254 -0.40 12.39 -16.14
N CYS A 255 -1.65 12.70 -16.49
CA CYS A 255 -2.39 13.79 -15.86
C CYS A 255 -2.53 13.56 -14.34
N CYS A 256 -2.95 12.37 -13.92
CA CYS A 256 -3.07 11.99 -12.52
C CYS A 256 -1.71 12.05 -11.79
N ALA A 257 -0.64 11.61 -12.45
CA ALA A 257 0.71 11.66 -11.88
C ALA A 257 1.17 13.10 -11.66
N CYS A 258 1.02 13.98 -12.65
CA CYS A 258 1.42 15.38 -12.52
C CYS A 258 0.61 16.09 -11.41
N VAL A 259 -0.72 16.00 -11.47
CA VAL A 259 -1.62 16.72 -10.54
C VAL A 259 -1.50 16.16 -9.12
N GLY A 260 -1.51 14.84 -8.95
CA GLY A 260 -1.40 14.18 -7.65
C GLY A 260 -0.03 14.38 -7.00
N THR A 261 1.05 14.30 -7.77
CA THR A 261 2.42 14.52 -7.27
C THR A 261 2.60 15.96 -6.83
N TYR A 262 2.18 16.93 -7.65
CA TYR A 262 2.27 18.35 -7.32
C TYR A 262 1.50 18.66 -6.03
N SER A 263 0.24 18.20 -5.92
CA SER A 263 -0.58 18.43 -4.74
C SER A 263 0.00 17.78 -3.49
N SER A 264 0.49 16.54 -3.59
CA SER A 264 1.05 15.81 -2.43
C SER A 264 2.35 16.46 -1.97
N LEU A 265 3.25 16.78 -2.90
CA LEU A 265 4.55 17.39 -2.59
C LEU A 265 4.38 18.81 -2.04
N SER A 266 3.50 19.62 -2.63
CA SER A 266 3.20 20.98 -2.13
C SER A 266 2.70 20.93 -0.69
N ARG A 267 1.80 20.00 -0.36
CA ARG A 267 1.29 19.85 1.02
C ARG A 267 2.36 19.32 1.97
N ILE A 268 3.23 18.42 1.54
CA ILE A 268 4.36 17.96 2.35
C ILE A 268 5.29 19.14 2.68
N ILE A 269 5.66 19.94 1.69
CA ILE A 269 6.54 21.11 1.87
C ILE A 269 5.90 22.12 2.82
N GLN A 270 4.62 22.44 2.62
CA GLN A 270 3.87 23.37 3.48
C GLN A 270 3.79 22.91 4.94
N ASN A 271 3.74 21.60 5.21
CA ASN A 271 3.73 21.10 6.59
C ASN A 271 5.11 21.15 7.27
N TYR A 272 6.20 21.36 6.52
CA TYR A 272 7.54 21.56 7.09
C TYR A 272 7.89 23.04 7.32
N THR A 273 7.21 23.96 6.64
CA THR A 273 7.44 25.41 6.71
C THR A 273 6.50 26.06 7.71
#